data_AF-A0A3E3K4I7-F1
#
_entry.id   AF-A0A3E3K4I7-F1
#
_cell.length_a   1.000
_cell.length_b   1.000
_cell.length_c   1.000
_cell.angle_alpha   90.00
_cell.angle_beta   90.00
_cell.angle_gamma   90.00
#
_symmetry.space_group_name_H-M   'P 1'
#
loop_
_entity.id
_entity.type
_entity.pdbx_description
1 polymer ?
#
loop_
_entity_poly.entity_id
_entity_poly.type
_entity_poly.pdbx_seq_one_letter_code
_entity_poly.pdbx_strand_id
1 'polypeptide(L)'
;MGRPKKKPEYDSEKVMEQFTNGIVDAYISGTDVGSTNSLRQISEQFGITLMKTRKILITAGAYHTELSDQVISLKGNGKSISEIMQETGLSRSSVHSYLPYTKMIYNADELSLYAERCRLYRERKQAVEKLHCYMDKSLELLKTQLWETLKMFSGYSFTTVKGLKFHYTVNGNEILIDRKKKSINRSIANIALKETIEMKGNVNGPKKLNVFGASYLYPIFLRFGLIKMEGK
;
A
#
# COMPACT_ATOMS: atom_id res chain seq x y z
N MET A 1 45.73 -1.20 -9.42
CA MET A 1 44.47 -1.93 -9.64
C MET A 1 43.35 -1.22 -8.89
N GLY A 2 42.43 -0.55 -9.59
CA GLY A 2 41.30 0.14 -8.95
C GLY A 2 40.32 -0.86 -8.33
N ARG A 3 39.74 -0.51 -7.18
CA ARG A 3 38.76 -1.35 -6.49
C ARG A 3 37.60 -1.72 -7.44
N PRO A 4 37.27 -3.02 -7.60
CA PRO A 4 36.19 -3.42 -8.49
C PRO A 4 34.87 -2.77 -8.07
N LYS A 5 34.11 -2.24 -9.04
CA LYS A 5 32.78 -1.66 -8.79
C LYS A 5 31.90 -2.71 -8.13
N LYS A 6 31.32 -2.40 -6.97
CA LYS A 6 30.25 -3.21 -6.39
C LYS A 6 29.05 -3.13 -7.35
N LYS A 7 28.74 -4.25 -8.02
CA LYS A 7 27.62 -4.44 -8.97
C LYS A 7 27.73 -3.59 -10.26
N PRO A 8 28.43 -4.08 -11.30
CA PRO A 8 28.59 -3.36 -12.58
C PRO A 8 27.30 -3.16 -13.38
N GLU A 9 26.22 -3.89 -13.04
CA GLU A 9 24.93 -3.90 -13.74
C GLU A 9 23.86 -3.00 -13.06
N TYR A 10 24.26 -2.23 -12.06
CA TYR A 10 23.35 -1.45 -11.24
C TYR A 10 22.99 -0.10 -11.87
N ASP A 11 21.73 0.04 -12.28
CA ASP A 11 21.16 1.26 -12.85
C ASP A 11 20.25 1.96 -11.83
N SER A 12 20.76 3.05 -11.25
CA SER A 12 20.05 3.84 -10.25
C SER A 12 18.82 4.56 -10.82
N GLU A 13 18.86 4.96 -12.08
CA GLU A 13 17.75 5.68 -12.73
C GLU A 13 16.59 4.71 -12.94
N LYS A 14 16.87 3.53 -13.49
CA LYS A 14 15.88 2.47 -13.68
C LYS A 14 15.24 2.00 -12.37
N VAL A 15 16.01 1.86 -11.29
CA VAL A 15 15.47 1.50 -9.97
C VAL A 15 14.51 2.58 -9.47
N MET A 16 14.86 3.86 -9.64
CA MET A 16 14.02 4.96 -9.21
C MET A 16 12.75 5.09 -10.06
N GLU A 17 12.86 4.88 -11.37
CA GLU A 17 11.73 4.84 -12.29
C GLU A 17 10.76 3.72 -11.87
N GLN A 18 11.27 2.50 -11.64
CA GLN A 18 10.45 1.38 -11.14
C GLN A 18 9.81 1.68 -9.78
N PHE A 19 10.50 2.40 -8.90
CA PHE A 19 9.97 2.83 -7.61
C PHE A 19 8.85 3.84 -7.74
N THR A 20 9.05 4.84 -8.58
CA THR A 20 8.03 5.84 -8.91
C THR A 20 6.81 5.18 -9.52
N ASN A 21 7.00 4.33 -10.53
CA ASN A 21 5.92 3.60 -11.20
C ASN A 21 5.17 2.68 -10.24
N GLY A 22 5.87 2.02 -9.32
CA GLY A 22 5.22 1.20 -8.28
C GLY A 22 4.34 2.02 -7.34
N ILE A 23 4.79 3.20 -6.93
CA ILE A 23 4.01 4.12 -6.07
C ILE A 23 2.79 4.67 -6.83
N VAL A 24 2.97 5.08 -8.09
CA VAL A 24 1.89 5.57 -8.96
C VAL A 24 0.84 4.49 -9.18
N ASP A 25 1.26 3.27 -9.54
CA ASP A 25 0.36 2.11 -9.72
C ASP A 25 -0.42 1.81 -8.44
N ALA A 26 0.23 1.83 -7.26
CA ALA A 26 -0.45 1.62 -5.98
C ALA A 26 -1.45 2.73 -5.62
N TYR A 27 -1.20 3.96 -6.06
CA TYR A 27 -2.10 5.10 -5.87
C TYR A 27 -3.33 4.97 -6.77
N ILE A 28 -3.13 4.75 -8.08
CA ILE A 28 -4.21 4.61 -9.08
C ILE A 28 -5.03 3.34 -8.83
N SER A 29 -4.40 2.20 -8.52
CA SER A 29 -5.13 0.96 -8.24
C SER A 29 -6.08 1.06 -7.03
N GLY A 30 -5.88 2.05 -6.15
CA GLY A 30 -6.82 2.34 -5.06
C GLY A 30 -8.02 3.18 -5.49
N THR A 31 -7.93 3.98 -6.55
CA THR A 31 -9.04 4.87 -6.96
C THR A 31 -10.20 4.10 -7.59
N ASP A 32 -9.92 2.98 -8.28
CA ASP A 32 -10.92 2.24 -9.07
C ASP A 32 -11.82 1.32 -8.24
N VAL A 33 -11.40 0.94 -7.02
CA VAL A 33 -12.13 -0.02 -6.15
C VAL A 33 -12.94 0.68 -5.06
N GLY A 34 -13.21 1.98 -5.19
CA GLY A 34 -13.94 2.78 -4.18
C GLY A 34 -13.20 2.91 -2.84
N SER A 35 -11.92 2.53 -2.78
CA SER A 35 -11.06 2.61 -1.60
C SER A 35 -9.77 3.32 -1.98
N THR A 36 -9.76 4.65 -1.98
CA THR A 36 -8.53 5.42 -2.18
C THR A 36 -7.48 4.92 -1.19
N ASN A 37 -6.43 4.24 -1.66
CA ASN A 37 -5.30 3.91 -0.81
C ASN A 37 -4.78 5.23 -0.28
N SER A 38 -4.99 5.49 1.01
CA SER A 38 -4.57 6.76 1.59
C SER A 38 -3.08 6.93 1.35
N LEU A 39 -2.62 8.14 1.09
CA LEU A 39 -1.18 8.41 0.93
C LEU A 39 -0.35 7.83 2.10
N ARG A 40 -0.94 7.78 3.29
CA ARG A 40 -0.34 7.15 4.48
C ARG A 40 -0.12 5.65 4.29
N GLN A 41 -1.11 4.90 3.82
CA GLN A 41 -0.96 3.46 3.55
C GLN A 41 0.09 3.17 2.48
N ILE A 42 0.13 3.97 1.41
CA ILE A 42 1.15 3.85 0.36
C ILE A 42 2.54 4.13 0.96
N SER A 43 2.66 5.18 1.78
CA SER A 43 3.92 5.53 2.44
C SER A 43 4.43 4.39 3.34
N GLU A 44 3.55 3.73 4.10
CA GLU A 44 3.88 2.59 4.94
C GLU A 44 4.29 1.37 4.10
N GLN A 45 3.53 1.06 3.04
CA GLN A 45 3.80 -0.06 2.14
C GLN A 45 5.17 0.04 1.46
N PHE A 46 5.55 1.25 1.03
CA PHE A 46 6.85 1.51 0.40
C PHE A 46 7.90 2.01 1.41
N GLY A 47 7.62 1.99 2.71
CA GLY A 47 8.57 2.36 3.77
C GLY A 47 9.21 3.74 3.62
N ILE A 48 8.46 4.72 3.11
CA ILE A 48 8.91 6.11 2.92
C ILE A 48 7.99 7.06 3.69
N THR A 49 8.40 8.32 3.87
CA THR A 49 7.57 9.29 4.56
C THR A 49 6.40 9.75 3.69
N LEU A 50 5.31 10.17 4.32
CA LEU A 50 4.16 10.76 3.64
C LEU A 50 4.56 11.91 2.70
N MET A 51 5.49 12.75 3.12
CA MET A 51 6.02 13.85 2.28
C MET A 51 6.76 13.31 1.06
N LYS A 52 7.63 12.30 1.21
CA LYS A 52 8.32 11.67 0.07
C LYS A 52 7.30 11.09 -0.91
N THR A 53 6.32 10.32 -0.42
CA THR A 53 5.26 9.73 -1.26
C THR A 53 4.50 10.80 -2.04
N ARG A 54 4.04 11.87 -1.37
CA ARG A 54 3.33 12.98 -2.02
C ARG A 54 4.18 13.63 -3.10
N LYS A 55 5.43 13.98 -2.79
CA LYS A 55 6.33 14.61 -3.75
C LYS A 55 6.64 13.72 -4.95
N ILE A 56 6.80 12.39 -4.76
CA ILE A 56 6.99 11.44 -5.86
C ILE A 56 5.77 11.46 -6.79
N LEU A 57 4.56 11.37 -6.23
CA LEU A 57 3.33 11.38 -7.02
C LEU A 57 3.11 12.72 -7.75
N ILE A 58 3.42 13.85 -7.12
CA ILE A 58 3.38 15.17 -7.76
C ILE A 58 4.40 15.24 -8.91
N THR A 59 5.62 14.75 -8.67
CA THR A 59 6.68 14.74 -9.70
C THR A 59 6.30 13.87 -10.89
N ALA A 60 5.57 12.78 -10.66
CA ALA A 60 5.04 11.90 -11.70
C ALA A 60 3.73 12.42 -12.34
N GLY A 61 3.18 13.55 -11.88
CA GLY A 61 1.91 14.08 -12.37
C GLY A 61 0.68 13.24 -12.01
N ALA A 62 0.77 12.39 -10.98
CA ALA A 62 -0.32 11.51 -10.55
C ALA A 62 -1.15 12.09 -9.39
N TYR A 63 -0.68 13.14 -8.71
CA TYR A 63 -1.34 13.73 -7.54
C TYR A 63 -1.82 15.16 -7.82
N HIS A 64 -3.14 15.35 -7.75
CA HIS A 64 -3.81 16.62 -7.99
C HIS A 64 -4.84 16.91 -6.89
N THR A 65 -4.78 18.13 -6.37
CA THR A 65 -5.67 18.72 -5.37
C THR A 65 -5.64 20.23 -5.55
N GLU A 66 -6.71 20.93 -5.17
CA GLU A 66 -6.76 22.40 -5.27
C GLU A 66 -5.52 23.08 -4.65
N LEU A 67 -5.10 22.63 -3.45
CA LEU A 67 -3.92 23.14 -2.76
C LEU A 67 -2.61 22.81 -3.49
N SER A 68 -2.45 21.58 -4.01
CA SER A 68 -1.22 21.22 -4.73
C SER A 68 -1.08 22.02 -6.01
N ASP A 69 -2.17 22.16 -6.76
CA ASP A 69 -2.17 22.82 -8.05
C ASP A 69 -1.95 24.33 -7.88
N GLN A 70 -2.53 24.93 -6.83
CA GLN A 70 -2.26 26.31 -6.44
C GLN A 70 -0.78 26.52 -6.10
N VAL A 71 -0.19 25.68 -5.24
CA VAL A 71 1.23 25.81 -4.88
C VAL A 71 2.16 25.64 -6.09
N ILE A 72 1.86 24.69 -6.98
CA ILE A 72 2.62 24.45 -8.20
C ILE A 72 2.52 25.65 -9.15
N SER A 73 1.31 26.19 -9.36
CA SER A 73 1.07 27.36 -10.21
C SER A 73 1.82 28.60 -9.69
N LEU A 74 1.71 28.91 -8.40
CA LEU A 74 2.42 30.03 -7.79
C LEU A 74 3.93 29.88 -7.93
N LYS A 75 4.46 28.66 -7.77
CA LYS A 75 5.89 28.42 -7.97
C LYS A 75 6.32 28.56 -9.42
N GLY A 76 5.50 28.10 -10.36
CA GLY A 76 5.71 28.26 -11.81
C GLY A 76 5.73 29.72 -12.24
N ASN A 77 4.94 30.57 -11.58
CA ASN A 77 4.95 32.03 -11.76
C ASN A 77 6.15 32.74 -11.11
N GLY A 78 7.17 32.00 -10.67
CA GLY A 78 8.40 32.57 -10.12
C GLY A 78 8.36 32.97 -8.65
N LYS A 79 7.23 32.78 -7.95
CA LYS A 79 7.12 33.18 -6.54
C LYS A 79 8.11 32.45 -5.64
N SER A 80 8.61 33.17 -4.65
CA SER A 80 9.43 32.66 -3.56
C SER A 80 8.57 31.82 -2.61
N ILE A 81 9.23 30.98 -1.81
CA ILE A 81 8.53 30.16 -0.81
C ILE A 81 7.78 31.03 0.20
N SER A 82 8.31 32.21 0.52
CA SER A 82 7.68 33.12 1.49
C SER A 82 6.39 33.73 0.96
N GLU A 83 6.37 34.14 -0.32
CA GLU A 83 5.16 34.66 -0.97
C GLU A 83 4.10 33.56 -1.08
N ILE A 84 4.49 32.33 -1.44
CA ILE A 84 3.57 31.19 -1.48
C ILE A 84 2.96 30.94 -0.09
N MET A 85 3.75 31.00 0.98
CA MET A 85 3.23 30.87 2.35
C MET A 85 2.22 31.97 2.70
N GLN A 86 2.50 33.21 2.32
CA GLN A 86 1.60 34.35 2.57
C GLN A 86 0.27 34.19 1.83
N GLU A 87 0.31 33.75 0.58
CA GLU A 87 -0.90 33.64 -0.26
C GLU A 87 -1.75 32.41 0.04
N THR A 88 -1.12 31.30 0.40
CA THR A 88 -1.82 30.03 0.68
C THR A 88 -2.14 29.84 2.16
N GLY A 89 -1.54 30.65 3.05
CA GLY A 89 -1.60 30.45 4.50
C GLY A 89 -0.87 29.19 4.98
N LEU A 90 -0.16 28.48 4.11
CA LEU A 90 0.54 27.25 4.44
C LEU A 90 1.84 27.51 5.18
N SER A 91 2.20 26.58 6.07
CA SER A 91 3.56 26.56 6.65
C SER A 91 4.61 26.24 5.58
N ARG A 92 5.85 26.65 5.85
CA ARG A 92 7.00 26.37 4.96
C ARG A 92 7.13 24.88 4.61
N SER A 93 6.95 24.00 5.60
CA SER A 93 7.04 22.56 5.40
C SER A 93 5.91 22.03 4.53
N SER A 94 4.69 22.56 4.69
CA SER A 94 3.54 22.19 3.88
C SER A 94 3.73 22.61 2.43
N VAL A 95 4.19 23.85 2.17
CA VAL A 95 4.55 24.32 0.82
C VAL A 95 5.57 23.38 0.17
N HIS A 96 6.68 23.05 0.85
CA HIS A 96 7.69 22.14 0.30
C HIS A 96 7.15 20.73 0.00
N SER A 97 6.11 20.29 0.70
CA SER A 97 5.47 19.00 0.46
C SER A 97 4.67 18.93 -0.84
N TYR A 98 4.22 20.08 -1.35
CA TYR A 98 3.45 20.20 -2.59
C TYR A 98 4.30 20.56 -3.81
N LEU A 99 5.59 20.81 -3.62
CA LEU A 99 6.52 21.06 -4.72
C LEU A 99 7.13 19.75 -5.24
N PRO A 100 7.35 19.61 -6.56
CA PRO A 100 8.03 18.43 -7.12
C PRO A 100 9.46 18.28 -6.60
N TYR A 101 10.07 17.13 -6.83
CA TYR A 101 11.50 16.94 -6.62
C TYR A 101 12.29 17.67 -7.71
N THR A 102 13.28 18.47 -7.30
CA THR A 102 14.18 19.16 -8.22
C THR A 102 15.49 18.40 -8.42
N LYS A 103 15.94 17.65 -7.42
CA LYS A 103 17.07 16.73 -7.47
C LYS A 103 16.80 15.53 -6.56
N MET A 104 17.00 14.33 -7.08
CA MET A 104 16.90 13.09 -6.31
C MET A 104 18.28 12.73 -5.77
N ILE A 105 18.46 12.76 -4.45
CA ILE A 105 19.73 12.41 -3.79
C ILE A 105 19.51 11.10 -3.05
N TYR A 106 19.69 9.97 -3.73
CA TYR A 106 19.59 8.64 -3.14
C TYR A 106 20.98 8.02 -3.02
N ASN A 107 21.22 7.32 -1.91
CA ASN A 107 22.41 6.50 -1.75
C ASN A 107 22.14 5.06 -2.25
N ALA A 108 23.18 4.26 -2.39
CA ALA A 108 23.08 2.90 -2.91
C ALA A 108 22.22 1.96 -2.01
N ASP A 109 22.21 2.20 -0.70
CA ASP A 109 21.44 1.42 0.26
C ASP A 109 19.93 1.70 0.15
N GLU A 110 19.54 2.98 0.07
CA GLU A 110 18.14 3.40 -0.16
C GLU A 110 17.59 2.83 -1.47
N LEU A 111 18.36 2.91 -2.54
CA LEU A 111 17.97 2.37 -3.83
C LEU A 111 17.86 0.83 -3.81
N SER A 112 18.74 0.13 -3.09
CA SER A 112 18.61 -1.33 -2.91
C SER A 112 17.30 -1.68 -2.19
N LEU A 113 16.96 -0.92 -1.13
CA LEU A 113 15.68 -1.07 -0.42
C LEU A 113 14.49 -0.76 -1.32
N TYR A 114 14.57 0.25 -2.19
CA TYR A 114 13.50 0.57 -3.14
C TYR A 114 13.25 -0.56 -4.14
N ALA A 115 14.30 -1.18 -4.65
CA ALA A 115 14.18 -2.35 -5.52
C ALA A 115 13.47 -3.52 -4.81
N GLU A 116 13.85 -3.81 -3.57
CA GLU A 116 13.20 -4.85 -2.74
C GLU A 116 11.72 -4.54 -2.48
N ARG A 117 11.40 -3.29 -2.13
CA ARG A 117 10.02 -2.85 -1.86
C ARG A 117 9.14 -2.94 -3.11
N CYS A 118 9.68 -2.56 -4.27
CA CYS A 118 8.96 -2.74 -5.55
C CYS A 118 8.74 -4.19 -5.90
N ARG A 119 9.75 -5.04 -5.69
CA ARG A 119 9.60 -6.48 -5.89
C ARG A 119 8.50 -7.04 -5.00
N LEU A 120 8.53 -6.75 -3.70
CA LEU A 120 7.53 -7.21 -2.74
C LEU A 120 6.13 -6.69 -3.08
N TYR A 121 6.00 -5.44 -3.53
CA TYR A 121 4.73 -4.91 -4.00
C TYR A 121 4.15 -5.73 -5.16
N ARG A 122 4.96 -5.99 -6.20
CA ARG A 122 4.55 -6.79 -7.37
C ARG A 122 4.16 -8.22 -6.99
N GLU A 123 4.94 -8.86 -6.13
CA GLU A 123 4.65 -10.22 -5.66
C GLU A 123 3.32 -10.28 -4.87
N ARG A 124 3.04 -9.28 -4.04
CA ARG A 124 1.75 -9.15 -3.33
C ARG A 124 0.59 -8.92 -4.28
N LYS A 125 0.74 -8.04 -5.27
CA LYS A 125 -0.28 -7.78 -6.30
C LYS A 125 -0.60 -9.08 -7.06
N GLN A 126 0.43 -9.79 -7.52
CA GLN A 126 0.28 -11.07 -8.21
C GLN A 126 -0.36 -12.15 -7.33
N ALA A 127 -0.08 -12.19 -6.02
CA ALA A 127 -0.71 -13.13 -5.10
C ALA A 127 -2.23 -12.90 -4.97
N VAL A 128 -2.67 -11.64 -5.01
CA VAL A 128 -4.09 -11.28 -5.04
C VAL A 128 -4.74 -11.63 -6.38
N GLU A 129 -4.09 -11.30 -7.50
CA GLU A 129 -4.58 -11.69 -8.84
C GLU A 129 -4.75 -13.21 -8.97
N LYS A 130 -3.77 -13.99 -8.49
CA LYS A 130 -3.86 -15.45 -8.43
C LYS A 130 -5.02 -15.90 -7.54
N LEU A 131 -5.25 -15.25 -6.40
CA LEU A 131 -6.38 -15.56 -5.52
C LEU A 131 -7.72 -15.40 -6.25
N HIS A 132 -7.89 -14.32 -7.02
CA HIS A 132 -9.10 -14.09 -7.82
C HIS A 132 -9.27 -15.13 -8.92
N CYS A 133 -8.21 -15.55 -9.60
CA CYS A 133 -8.25 -16.62 -10.61
C CYS A 133 -8.77 -17.97 -10.11
N TYR A 134 -8.82 -18.21 -8.80
CA TYR A 134 -9.35 -19.44 -8.19
C TYR A 134 -10.75 -19.30 -7.59
N MET A 135 -11.33 -18.10 -7.53
CA MET A 135 -12.65 -17.89 -6.90
C MET A 135 -13.74 -18.74 -7.54
N ASP A 136 -13.72 -18.89 -8.87
CA ASP A 136 -14.74 -19.62 -9.63
C ASP A 136 -14.36 -21.10 -9.91
N LYS A 137 -13.24 -21.58 -9.36
CA LYS A 137 -12.70 -22.92 -9.71
C LYS A 137 -12.97 -23.97 -8.64
N SER A 138 -12.44 -23.77 -7.44
CA SER A 138 -12.55 -24.76 -6.34
C SER A 138 -12.26 -24.09 -5.00
N LEU A 139 -13.13 -24.36 -4.02
CA LEU A 139 -12.99 -23.82 -2.67
C LEU A 139 -11.71 -24.29 -1.98
N GLU A 140 -11.25 -25.53 -2.23
CA GLU A 140 -10.02 -26.05 -1.61
C GLU A 140 -8.75 -25.39 -2.19
N LEU A 141 -8.73 -25.14 -3.51
CA LEU A 141 -7.67 -24.37 -4.13
C LEU A 141 -7.68 -22.92 -3.64
N LEU A 142 -8.86 -22.33 -3.49
CA LEU A 142 -9.02 -20.96 -2.99
C LEU A 142 -8.53 -20.82 -1.54
N LYS A 143 -8.84 -21.78 -0.65
CA LYS A 143 -8.30 -21.82 0.73
C LYS A 143 -6.79 -21.91 0.75
N THR A 144 -6.21 -22.71 -0.14
CA THR A 144 -4.75 -22.84 -0.27
C THR A 144 -4.14 -21.53 -0.75
N GLN A 145 -4.69 -20.94 -1.80
CA GLN A 145 -4.20 -19.69 -2.34
C GLN A 145 -4.38 -18.53 -1.35
N LEU A 146 -5.47 -18.49 -0.59
CA LEU A 146 -5.66 -17.50 0.47
C LEU A 146 -4.52 -17.55 1.49
N TRP A 147 -4.12 -18.75 1.90
CA TRP A 147 -3.05 -18.91 2.87
C TRP A 147 -1.69 -18.43 2.34
N GLU A 148 -1.38 -18.72 1.07
CA GLU A 148 -0.16 -18.21 0.44
C GLU A 148 -0.19 -16.68 0.29
N THR A 149 -1.34 -16.11 -0.07
CA THR A 149 -1.52 -14.65 -0.10
C THR A 149 -1.36 -14.04 1.31
N LEU A 150 -1.88 -14.68 2.36
CA LEU A 150 -1.67 -14.25 3.74
C LEU A 150 -0.19 -14.24 4.11
N LYS A 151 0.58 -15.27 3.74
CA LYS A 151 2.05 -15.29 3.95
C LYS A 151 2.74 -14.14 3.24
N MET A 152 2.38 -13.86 1.99
CA MET A 152 2.95 -12.74 1.22
C MET A 152 2.68 -11.37 1.85
N PHE A 153 1.57 -11.23 2.56
CA PHE A 153 1.20 -10.01 3.30
C PHE A 153 1.68 -9.99 4.76
N SER A 154 2.48 -10.97 5.19
CA SER A 154 3.17 -10.91 6.48
C SER A 154 3.97 -9.60 6.62
N GLY A 155 3.84 -8.94 7.77
CA GLY A 155 4.43 -7.63 8.05
C GLY A 155 3.74 -6.44 7.38
N TYR A 156 2.66 -6.64 6.61
CA TYR A 156 1.89 -5.53 6.03
C TYR A 156 1.06 -4.80 7.10
N SER A 157 0.93 -3.48 6.96
CA SER A 157 0.14 -2.62 7.87
C SER A 157 -1.32 -2.60 7.45
N PHE A 158 -2.20 -3.10 8.31
CA PHE A 158 -3.65 -3.07 8.13
C PHE A 158 -4.31 -2.17 9.16
N THR A 159 -5.51 -1.67 8.87
CA THR A 159 -6.30 -0.86 9.80
C THR A 159 -7.67 -1.48 9.96
N THR A 160 -8.06 -1.78 11.20
CA THR A 160 -9.42 -2.27 11.49
C THR A 160 -10.47 -1.19 11.21
N VAL A 161 -11.74 -1.59 11.11
CA VAL A 161 -12.87 -0.64 10.93
C VAL A 161 -12.92 0.44 12.02
N LYS A 162 -12.40 0.16 13.22
CA LYS A 162 -12.31 1.14 14.33
C LYS A 162 -11.06 2.03 14.27
N GLY A 163 -10.31 2.04 13.17
CA GLY A 163 -9.10 2.85 13.01
C GLY A 163 -7.86 2.29 13.71
N LEU A 164 -7.90 1.08 14.26
CA LEU A 164 -6.76 0.49 14.94
C LEU A 164 -5.80 -0.16 13.94
N LYS A 165 -4.57 0.36 13.83
CA LYS A 165 -3.49 -0.19 13.00
C LYS A 165 -2.88 -1.45 13.59
N PHE A 166 -2.64 -2.48 12.79
CA PHE A 166 -2.02 -3.74 13.21
C PHE A 166 -1.18 -4.33 12.09
N HIS A 167 -0.24 -5.19 12.47
CA HIS A 167 0.49 -6.07 11.57
C HIS A 167 0.24 -7.50 12.00
N TYR A 168 0.64 -8.44 11.14
CA TYR A 168 0.68 -9.83 11.53
C TYR A 168 1.91 -10.52 10.97
N THR A 169 2.28 -11.63 11.59
CA THR A 169 3.18 -12.61 11.03
C THR A 169 2.46 -13.93 10.83
N VAL A 170 2.91 -14.74 9.88
CA VAL A 170 2.40 -16.10 9.70
C VAL A 170 3.42 -17.08 10.27
N ASN A 171 3.01 -17.92 11.21
CA ASN A 171 3.82 -18.97 11.79
C ASN A 171 3.10 -20.32 11.62
N GLY A 172 3.61 -21.18 10.74
CA GLY A 172 2.98 -22.45 10.41
C GLY A 172 1.54 -22.27 9.88
N ASN A 173 0.57 -22.71 10.68
CA ASN A 173 -0.87 -22.64 10.38
C ASN A 173 -1.59 -21.52 11.14
N GLU A 174 -0.86 -20.53 11.66
CA GLU A 174 -1.43 -19.46 12.46
C GLU A 174 -0.98 -18.07 11.98
N ILE A 175 -1.90 -17.11 12.08
CA ILE A 175 -1.64 -15.69 11.90
C ILE A 175 -1.51 -15.07 13.30
N LEU A 176 -0.33 -14.55 13.63
CA LEU A 176 -0.06 -13.88 14.89
C LEU A 176 -0.22 -12.37 14.70
N ILE A 177 -1.24 -11.81 15.34
CA ILE A 177 -1.49 -10.37 15.36
C ILE A 177 -0.59 -9.71 16.41
N ASP A 178 0.17 -8.70 15.99
CA ASP A 178 1.07 -7.94 16.88
C ASP A 178 0.32 -7.31 18.06
N ARG A 179 -0.91 -6.84 17.80
CA ARG A 179 -1.81 -6.32 18.82
C ARG A 179 -2.38 -7.43 19.69
N LYS A 180 -2.22 -7.27 21.01
CA LYS A 180 -2.89 -8.08 22.04
C LYS A 180 -2.57 -9.58 21.97
N LYS A 181 -1.45 -9.97 21.35
CA LYS A 181 -0.98 -11.37 21.22
C LYS A 181 -2.09 -12.33 20.76
N LYS A 182 -2.92 -11.91 19.80
CA LYS A 182 -4.00 -12.76 19.28
C LYS A 182 -3.47 -13.65 18.16
N SER A 183 -3.91 -14.91 18.15
CA SER A 183 -3.62 -15.85 17.06
C SER A 183 -4.91 -16.21 16.32
N ILE A 184 -4.84 -16.33 14.99
CA ILE A 184 -5.95 -16.78 14.14
C ILE A 184 -5.47 -17.99 13.34
N ASN A 185 -6.09 -19.14 13.58
CA ASN A 185 -5.73 -20.38 12.91
C ASN A 185 -6.19 -20.38 11.45
N ARG A 186 -5.48 -21.13 10.60
CA ARG A 186 -5.81 -21.33 9.18
C ARG A 186 -7.24 -21.82 8.98
N SER A 187 -7.73 -22.70 9.84
CA SER A 187 -9.12 -23.17 9.79
C SER A 187 -10.13 -22.03 9.99
N ILE A 188 -9.85 -21.09 10.88
CA ILE A 188 -10.70 -19.91 11.13
C ILE A 188 -10.70 -18.99 9.91
N ALA A 189 -9.53 -18.74 9.32
CA ALA A 189 -9.43 -17.97 8.07
C ALA A 189 -10.20 -18.64 6.91
N ASN A 190 -10.15 -19.97 6.81
CA ASN A 190 -10.91 -20.74 5.82
C ASN A 190 -12.43 -20.64 6.02
N ILE A 191 -12.90 -20.65 7.28
CA ILE A 191 -14.33 -20.44 7.60
C ILE A 191 -14.75 -19.04 7.17
N ALA A 192 -13.97 -18.01 7.53
CA ALA A 192 -14.26 -16.64 7.12
C ALA A 192 -14.33 -16.48 5.59
N LEU A 193 -13.42 -17.14 4.87
CA LEU A 193 -13.42 -17.16 3.41
C LEU A 193 -14.71 -17.77 2.87
N LYS A 194 -15.11 -18.95 3.38
CA LYS A 194 -16.34 -19.62 2.98
C LYS A 194 -17.55 -18.70 3.16
N GLU A 195 -17.70 -18.10 4.34
CA GLU A 195 -18.76 -17.12 4.64
C GLU A 195 -18.74 -15.94 3.66
N THR A 196 -17.56 -15.42 3.34
CA THR A 196 -17.40 -14.31 2.37
C THR A 196 -17.90 -14.70 0.98
N ILE A 197 -17.59 -15.91 0.51
CA ILE A 197 -18.03 -16.42 -0.79
C ILE A 197 -19.53 -16.69 -0.81
N GLU A 198 -20.10 -17.27 0.25
CA GLU A 198 -21.55 -17.48 0.39
C GLU A 198 -22.33 -16.17 0.35
N MET A 199 -21.77 -15.11 0.96
CA MET A 199 -22.30 -13.74 0.87
C MET A 199 -21.98 -13.03 -0.44
N LYS A 200 -21.36 -13.70 -1.43
CA LYS A 200 -20.91 -13.12 -2.72
C LYS A 200 -20.07 -11.84 -2.55
N GLY A 201 -19.26 -11.81 -1.49
CA GLY A 201 -18.44 -10.66 -1.11
C GLY A 201 -19.20 -9.51 -0.45
N ASN A 202 -20.52 -9.60 -0.26
CA ASN A 202 -21.33 -8.56 0.38
C ASN A 202 -21.32 -8.69 1.91
N VAL A 203 -20.17 -8.38 2.51
CA VAL A 203 -19.97 -8.53 3.96
C VAL A 203 -20.05 -7.15 4.63
N ASN A 204 -21.20 -6.85 5.22
CA ASN A 204 -21.48 -5.57 5.89
C ASN A 204 -20.91 -5.52 7.32
N GLY A 205 -19.57 -5.50 7.37
CA GLY A 205 -18.77 -5.33 8.57
C GLY A 205 -18.23 -6.64 9.17
N PRO A 206 -17.23 -6.54 10.07
CA PRO A 206 -16.48 -7.70 10.55
C PRO A 206 -17.35 -8.77 11.22
N LYS A 207 -18.39 -8.37 11.95
CA LYS A 207 -19.25 -9.32 12.68
C LYS A 207 -19.94 -10.33 11.76
N LYS A 208 -20.15 -9.99 10.48
CA LYS A 208 -20.79 -10.87 9.50
C LYS A 208 -19.91 -12.05 9.08
N LEU A 209 -18.59 -11.97 9.27
CA LEU A 209 -17.70 -13.12 9.04
C LEU A 209 -17.89 -14.24 10.07
N ASN A 210 -18.61 -13.99 11.17
CA ASN A 210 -18.99 -14.97 12.20
C ASN A 210 -17.83 -15.83 12.74
N VAL A 211 -16.64 -15.25 12.88
CA VAL A 211 -15.45 -15.95 13.39
C VAL A 211 -14.69 -15.16 14.45
N PHE A 212 -13.92 -15.88 15.27
CA PHE A 212 -12.90 -15.25 16.10
C PHE A 212 -11.88 -14.52 15.23
N GLY A 213 -11.47 -13.31 15.66
CA GLY A 213 -10.51 -12.51 14.90
C GLY A 213 -11.09 -11.82 13.66
N ALA A 214 -12.40 -11.86 13.43
CA ALA A 214 -13.04 -11.22 12.28
C ALA A 214 -12.69 -9.74 12.11
N SER A 215 -12.48 -9.00 13.21
CA SER A 215 -12.04 -7.59 13.18
C SER A 215 -10.71 -7.37 12.45
N TYR A 216 -9.87 -8.39 12.37
CA TYR A 216 -8.58 -8.37 11.68
C TYR A 216 -8.67 -8.99 10.29
N LEU A 217 -9.43 -10.08 10.11
CA LEU A 217 -9.63 -10.71 8.80
C LEU A 217 -10.41 -9.80 7.84
N TYR A 218 -11.38 -9.04 8.33
CA TYR A 218 -12.20 -8.15 7.52
C TYR A 218 -11.40 -7.13 6.68
N PRO A 219 -10.53 -6.28 7.26
CA PRO A 219 -9.70 -5.37 6.47
C PRO A 219 -8.68 -6.09 5.57
N ILE A 220 -8.26 -7.32 5.91
CA ILE A 220 -7.39 -8.14 5.03
C ILE A 220 -8.18 -8.58 3.80
N PHE A 221 -9.41 -9.08 3.98
CA PHE A 221 -10.24 -9.55 2.87
C PHE A 221 -10.73 -8.40 1.97
N LEU A 222 -10.99 -7.22 2.55
CA LEU A 222 -11.18 -5.99 1.78
C LEU A 222 -9.95 -5.69 0.91
N ARG A 223 -8.74 -5.75 1.49
CA ARG A 223 -7.51 -5.51 0.75
C ARG A 223 -7.26 -6.53 -0.36
N PHE A 224 -7.68 -7.77 -0.14
CA PHE A 224 -7.59 -8.84 -1.15
C PHE A 224 -8.73 -8.77 -2.17
N GLY A 225 -9.64 -7.80 -2.08
CA GLY A 225 -10.79 -7.68 -2.99
C GLY A 225 -11.79 -8.84 -2.87
N LEU A 226 -11.79 -9.57 -1.77
CA LEU A 226 -12.76 -10.65 -1.51
C LEU A 226 -14.09 -10.08 -0.98
N ILE A 227 -14.01 -8.97 -0.24
CA ILE A 227 -15.18 -8.22 0.25
C ILE A 227 -15.31 -6.96 -0.59
N LYS A 228 -16.51 -6.70 -1.08
CA LYS A 228 -16.84 -5.44 -1.77
C LYS A 228 -17.08 -4.37 -0.72
N MET A 229 -16.51 -3.17 -0.89
CA MET A 229 -17.00 -2.03 -0.14
C MET A 229 -18.34 -1.61 -0.76
N GLU A 230 -19.41 -1.60 0.04
CA GLU A 230 -20.61 -0.85 -0.36
C GLU A 230 -20.21 0.62 -0.49
N GLY A 231 -20.47 1.18 -1.67
CA GLY A 231 -20.10 2.55 -2.01
C GLY A 231 -20.69 3.56 -1.04
N LYS A 232 -19.89 4.58 -0.71
CA LYS A 232 -20.42 5.91 -0.43
C LYS A 232 -20.87 6.55 -1.73
#